data_AF-A0A8S0WPK6-F1
#
_entry.id   AF-A0A8S0WPK6-F1
#
_cell.length_a   1.000
_cell.length_b   1.000
_cell.length_c   1.000
_cell.angle_alpha   90.00
_cell.angle_beta   90.00
_cell.angle_gamma   90.00
#
_symmetry.space_group_name_H-M   'P 1'
#
loop_
_entity.id
_entity.type
_entity.pdbx_description
1 polymer ?
#
loop_
_entity_poly.entity_id
_entity_poly.type
_entity_poly.pdbx_seq_one_letter_code
_entity_poly.pdbx_strand_id
1 'polypeptide(L)'
;MNSIWNKEKNFDDEYEVYTSAALADAGFPHGSFELFALLSGGDYSAGVMDCGPAITQAMGDAFTEFLVEWRVAMQDELRTNSLGQMSSHQPHVADNILDNFPD
;
A
#
# COMPACT_ATOMS: atom_id res chain seq x y z
N MET A 1 11.90 23.45 -8.32
CA MET A 1 12.02 22.04 -7.89
C MET A 1 13.40 21.57 -8.30
N ASN A 2 14.31 21.37 -7.34
CA ASN A 2 15.62 20.79 -7.63
C ASN A 2 15.43 19.29 -7.83
N SER A 3 15.82 18.78 -8.99
CA SER A 3 15.83 17.34 -9.28
C SER A 3 16.82 16.66 -8.32
N ILE A 4 16.32 15.75 -7.50
CA ILE A 4 17.12 14.87 -6.64
C ILE A 4 17.76 13.73 -7.47
N TRP A 5 17.37 13.60 -8.76
CA TRP A 5 17.48 12.37 -9.54
C TRP A 5 18.39 12.49 -10.76
N ASN A 6 19.61 13.00 -10.61
CA ASN A 6 20.63 12.87 -11.65
C ASN A 6 21.99 12.69 -11.00
N LYS A 7 22.31 11.44 -10.62
CA LYS A 7 23.71 11.01 -10.60
C LYS A 7 23.96 10.32 -11.94
N GLU A 8 24.88 10.88 -12.72
CA GLU A 8 25.38 10.22 -13.93
C GLU A 8 25.93 8.85 -13.52
N LYS A 9 25.39 7.77 -14.10
CA LYS A 9 25.99 6.43 -13.99
C LYS A 9 27.34 6.46 -14.69
N ASN A 10 28.40 6.12 -13.97
CA ASN A 10 29.76 6.17 -14.50
C ASN A 10 30.19 4.83 -15.10
N PHE A 11 29.55 3.72 -14.70
CA PHE A 11 29.88 2.38 -15.19
C PHE A 11 28.62 1.51 -15.39
N ASP A 12 28.71 0.56 -16.33
CA ASP A 12 27.60 -0.33 -16.72
C ASP A 12 27.18 -1.30 -15.59
N ASP A 13 28.05 -1.54 -14.62
CA ASP A 13 27.83 -2.41 -13.46
C ASP A 13 27.37 -1.66 -12.19
N GLU A 14 27.06 -0.36 -12.30
CA GLU A 14 26.49 0.40 -11.19
C GLU A 14 24.98 0.19 -11.07
N TYR A 15 24.55 -0.09 -9.83
CA TYR A 15 23.15 -0.25 -9.46
C TYR A 15 22.77 0.79 -8.41
N GLU A 16 21.56 1.32 -8.54
CA GLU A 16 20.95 2.15 -7.51
C GLU A 16 20.05 1.26 -6.65
N VAL A 17 20.33 1.23 -5.35
CA VAL A 17 19.62 0.38 -4.39
C VAL A 17 18.72 1.25 -3.54
N TYR A 18 17.43 0.93 -3.54
CA TYR A 18 16.45 1.53 -2.66
C TYR A 18 16.01 0.49 -1.62
N THR A 19 15.93 0.91 -0.37
CA THR A 19 15.42 0.07 0.72
C THR A 19 14.16 0.69 1.29
N SER A 20 13.22 -0.16 1.74
CA SER A 20 11.99 0.31 2.38
C SER A 20 12.28 1.17 3.61
N ALA A 21 13.31 0.81 4.40
CA ALA A 21 13.75 1.60 5.55
C ALA A 21 14.19 3.02 5.16
N ALA A 22 15.02 3.16 4.11
CA ALA A 22 15.46 4.48 3.66
C ALA A 22 14.32 5.32 3.09
N LEU A 23 13.30 4.69 2.48
CA LEU A 23 12.11 5.37 1.98
C LEU A 23 11.20 5.83 3.13
N ALA A 24 11.04 5.01 4.17
CA ALA A 24 10.32 5.39 5.38
C ALA A 24 10.98 6.61 6.06
N ASP A 25 12.30 6.61 6.20
CA ASP A 25 13.06 7.75 6.73
C ASP A 25 12.92 9.03 5.89
N ALA A 26 12.65 8.89 4.59
CA ALA A 26 12.37 10.00 3.67
C ALA A 26 10.91 10.49 3.73
N GLY A 27 10.10 9.96 4.64
CA GLY A 27 8.70 10.32 4.81
C GLY A 27 7.76 9.63 3.82
N PHE A 28 8.14 8.47 3.29
CA PHE A 28 7.27 7.59 2.52
C PHE A 28 7.00 6.32 3.35
N PRO A 29 6.03 6.38 4.29
CA PRO A 29 5.64 5.20 5.05
C PRO A 29 5.11 4.12 4.10
N HIS A 30 5.13 2.86 4.53
CA HIS A 30 4.80 1.71 3.69
C HIS A 30 3.49 1.93 2.90
N GLY A 31 2.39 2.21 3.61
CA GLY A 31 1.07 2.45 3.03
C GLY A 31 0.99 3.59 2.01
N SER A 32 1.98 4.48 1.94
CA SER A 32 2.05 5.47 0.87
C SER A 32 2.28 4.82 -0.49
N PHE A 33 2.94 3.66 -0.61
CA PHE A 33 3.20 3.07 -1.92
C PHE A 33 1.99 2.35 -2.50
N GLU A 34 1.22 1.63 -1.70
CA GLU A 34 -0.05 1.04 -2.11
C GLU A 34 -1.06 2.13 -2.45
N LEU A 35 -1.14 3.16 -1.60
CA LEU A 35 -1.99 4.32 -1.88
C LEU A 35 -1.53 5.06 -3.14
N PHE A 36 -0.23 5.12 -3.40
CA PHE A 36 0.34 5.72 -4.61
C PHE A 36 -0.16 4.99 -5.86
N ALA A 37 -0.04 3.66 -5.86
CA ALA A 37 -0.47 2.83 -6.98
C ALA A 37 -1.98 2.96 -7.24
N LEU A 38 -2.79 3.07 -6.18
CA LEU A 38 -4.23 3.26 -6.30
C LEU A 38 -4.63 4.64 -6.79
N LEU A 39 -4.02 5.70 -6.24
CA LEU A 39 -4.39 7.10 -6.49
C LEU A 39 -3.72 7.71 -7.72
N SER A 40 -2.43 7.48 -7.93
CA SER A 40 -1.70 8.05 -9.08
C SER A 40 -1.93 7.25 -10.36
N GLY A 41 -2.47 6.03 -10.23
CA GLY A 41 -2.63 5.10 -11.33
C GLY A 41 -1.33 4.36 -11.66
N GLY A 42 -1.46 3.24 -12.34
CA GLY A 42 -0.37 2.33 -12.70
C GLY A 42 -0.91 1.17 -13.51
N ASP A 43 -0.21 0.03 -13.47
CA ASP A 43 -0.58 -1.15 -14.28
C ASP A 43 -1.94 -1.75 -13.89
N TYR A 44 -2.42 -1.48 -12.67
CA TYR A 44 -3.66 -2.07 -12.13
C TYR A 44 -4.82 -1.07 -11.98
N SER A 45 -4.58 0.24 -12.12
CA SER A 45 -5.59 1.30 -11.90
C SER A 45 -5.33 2.50 -12.79
N ALA A 46 -6.39 3.15 -13.29
CA ALA A 46 -6.25 4.44 -13.99
C ALA A 46 -5.93 5.60 -13.04
N GLY A 47 -6.00 5.37 -11.72
CA GLY A 47 -5.82 6.41 -10.71
C GLY A 47 -7.04 7.33 -10.56
N VAL A 48 -6.88 8.32 -9.70
CA VAL A 48 -7.79 9.43 -9.49
C VAL A 48 -7.11 10.69 -9.98
N MET A 49 -7.80 11.44 -10.86
CA MET A 49 -7.29 12.70 -11.40
C MET A 49 -6.89 13.65 -10.27
N ASP A 50 -5.74 14.30 -10.42
CA ASP A 50 -5.14 15.23 -9.44
C ASP A 50 -4.73 14.61 -8.08
N CYS A 51 -4.80 13.28 -7.92
CA CYS A 51 -4.29 12.58 -6.74
C CYS A 51 -2.88 12.03 -6.93
N GLY A 52 -1.90 12.94 -6.94
CA GLY A 52 -0.48 12.61 -7.11
C GLY A 52 0.28 12.24 -5.83
N PRO A 53 1.64 12.24 -5.90
CA PRO A 53 2.51 11.84 -4.78
C PRO A 53 2.28 12.62 -3.49
N ALA A 54 1.98 13.92 -3.57
CA ALA A 54 1.83 14.77 -2.38
C ALA A 54 0.63 14.37 -1.51
N ILE A 55 -0.51 14.04 -2.14
CA ILE A 55 -1.72 13.59 -1.42
C ILE A 55 -1.49 12.22 -0.81
N THR A 56 -0.87 11.34 -1.59
CA THR A 56 -0.52 9.99 -1.16
C THR A 56 0.41 9.99 0.04
N GLN A 57 1.44 10.84 0.03
CA GLN A 57 2.38 10.98 1.14
C GLN A 57 1.67 11.50 2.40
N ALA A 58 0.79 12.50 2.26
CA ALA A 58 0.06 13.06 3.38
C ALA A 58 -0.94 12.07 4.02
N MET A 59 -1.39 11.05 3.29
CA MET A 59 -2.41 10.10 3.73
C MET A 59 -1.87 8.70 4.05
N GLY A 60 -0.58 8.44 3.83
CA GLY A 60 -0.01 7.09 3.92
C GLY A 60 -0.16 6.42 5.28
N ASP A 61 0.06 7.17 6.37
CA ASP A 61 -0.11 6.64 7.73
C ASP A 61 -1.57 6.28 8.02
N ALA A 62 -2.50 7.19 7.71
CA ALA A 62 -3.94 6.96 7.88
C ALA A 62 -4.44 5.79 7.02
N PHE A 63 -3.88 5.61 5.82
CA PHE A 63 -4.18 4.47 4.98
C PHE A 63 -3.63 3.17 5.55
N THR A 64 -2.44 3.18 6.14
CA THR A 64 -1.85 2.03 6.84
C THR A 64 -2.75 1.59 7.99
N GLU A 65 -3.21 2.52 8.82
CA GLU A 65 -4.16 2.24 9.91
C GLU A 65 -5.48 1.67 9.36
N PHE A 66 -6.02 2.28 8.30
CA PHE A 66 -7.22 1.79 7.63
C PHE A 66 -7.06 0.35 7.13
N LEU A 67 -5.93 -0.02 6.53
CA LEU A 67 -5.70 -1.39 6.04
C LEU A 67 -5.70 -2.42 7.17
N VAL A 68 -5.17 -2.06 8.35
CA VAL A 68 -5.22 -2.91 9.54
C VAL A 68 -6.67 -3.09 10.01
N GLU A 69 -7.41 -2.00 10.16
CA GLU A 69 -8.82 -2.06 10.58
C GLU A 69 -9.68 -2.84 9.59
N TRP A 70 -9.49 -2.57 8.29
CA TRP A 70 -10.18 -3.26 7.21
C TRP A 70 -9.87 -4.76 7.20
N ARG A 71 -8.60 -5.17 7.40
CA ARG A 71 -8.23 -6.58 7.49
C ARG A 71 -8.94 -7.26 8.66
N VAL A 72 -8.94 -6.63 9.84
CA VAL A 72 -9.59 -7.18 11.03
C VAL A 72 -11.10 -7.32 10.80
N ALA A 73 -11.74 -6.29 10.25
CA ALA A 73 -13.16 -6.33 9.93
C ALA A 73 -13.50 -7.40 8.87
N MET A 74 -12.66 -7.53 7.83
CA MET A 74 -12.81 -8.55 6.80
C MET A 74 -12.65 -9.96 7.38
N GLN A 75 -11.66 -10.19 8.24
CA GLN A 75 -11.49 -11.48 8.92
C GLN A 75 -12.71 -11.82 9.80
N ASP A 76 -13.26 -10.86 10.53
CA ASP A 76 -14.46 -11.08 11.34
C ASP A 76 -15.68 -11.41 10.49
N GLU A 77 -15.91 -10.66 9.40
CA GLU A 77 -17.03 -10.93 8.49
C GLU A 77 -16.84 -12.27 7.77
N LEU A 78 -15.62 -12.68 7.44
CA LEU A 78 -15.35 -14.02 6.92
C LEU A 78 -15.68 -15.12 7.94
N ARG A 79 -15.43 -14.90 9.24
CA ARG A 79 -15.76 -15.89 10.28
C ARG A 79 -17.25 -15.97 10.58
N THR A 80 -17.94 -14.83 10.59
CA THR A 80 -19.30 -14.73 11.13
C THR A 80 -20.37 -14.61 10.05
N ASN A 81 -20.03 -14.02 8.89
CA ASN A 81 -20.96 -13.55 7.87
C ASN A 81 -22.12 -12.74 8.48
N SER A 82 -21.79 -11.89 9.46
CA SER A 82 -22.77 -11.13 10.25
C SER A 82 -23.53 -10.10 9.43
N LEU A 83 -22.88 -9.55 8.39
CA LEU A 83 -23.48 -8.60 7.45
C LEU A 83 -24.23 -9.32 6.32
N GLY A 84 -24.05 -10.63 6.18
CA GLY A 84 -24.73 -11.45 5.17
C GLY A 84 -24.29 -11.14 3.74
N GLN A 85 -23.07 -10.62 3.54
CA GLN A 85 -22.56 -10.26 2.22
C GLN A 85 -22.15 -11.49 1.39
N MET A 86 -21.98 -12.64 2.03
CA MET A 86 -21.60 -13.90 1.39
C MET A 86 -22.71 -14.94 1.51
N SER A 87 -22.67 -15.95 0.62
CA SER A 87 -23.61 -17.09 0.68
C SER A 87 -23.44 -17.93 1.96
N SER A 88 -22.26 -17.93 2.56
CA SER A 88 -21.93 -18.61 3.82
C SER A 88 -20.69 -17.98 4.46
N HIS A 89 -20.51 -18.18 5.76
CA HIS A 89 -19.24 -17.86 6.43
C HIS A 89 -18.11 -18.77 5.93
N GLN A 90 -16.88 -18.26 5.95
CA GLN A 90 -15.65 -18.89 5.47
C GLN A 90 -14.51 -18.78 6.50
N PRO A 91 -14.60 -19.42 7.69
CA PRO A 91 -13.63 -19.23 8.77
C PRO A 91 -12.22 -19.67 8.39
N HIS A 92 -12.11 -20.74 7.59
CA HIS A 92 -10.83 -21.20 7.07
C HIS A 92 -10.12 -20.14 6.22
N VAL A 93 -10.86 -19.31 5.48
CA VAL A 93 -10.26 -18.20 4.72
C VAL A 93 -9.78 -17.11 5.66
N ALA A 94 -10.59 -16.77 6.68
CA ALA A 94 -10.20 -15.79 7.69
C ALA A 94 -8.88 -16.14 8.40
N ASP A 95 -8.71 -17.42 8.75
CA ASP A 95 -7.53 -17.91 9.46
C ASP A 95 -6.26 -17.96 8.58
N ASN A 96 -6.42 -17.93 7.25
CA ASN A 96 -5.30 -17.89 6.31
C ASN A 96 -4.89 -16.48 5.90
N ILE A 97 -5.64 -15.44 6.29
CA ILE A 97 -5.24 -14.06 6.07
C ILE A 97 -4.19 -13.70 7.12
N LEU A 98 -2.97 -13.47 6.65
CA LEU A 98 -1.82 -13.15 7.50
C LEU A 98 -1.89 -11.71 8.04
N ASP A 99 -1.23 -11.45 9.16
CA ASP A 99 -1.16 -10.14 9.81
C ASP A 99 -0.44 -9.07 8.97
N ASN A 100 0.35 -9.49 7.98
CA ASN A 100 1.00 -8.60 7.03
C ASN A 100 0.18 -8.39 5.75
N PHE A 101 -0.96 -9.07 5.54
CA PHE A 101 -1.80 -8.75 4.38
C PHE A 101 -2.40 -7.34 4.53
N PRO A 102 -2.46 -6.49 3.49
CA PRO A 102 -2.18 -6.78 2.08
C PRO A 102 -0.78 -6.41 1.56
N ASP A 103 0.25 -6.36 2.42
CA ASP A 103 1.65 -6.09 2.04
C ASP A 103 2.19 -7.05 0.96
#